data_AF-A0A9J6ZNB6-F1
#
_entry.id   AF-A0A9J6ZNB6-F1
#
_cell.length_a   1.000
_cell.length_b   1.000
_cell.length_c   1.000
_cell.angle_alpha   90.00
_cell.angle_beta   90.00
_cell.angle_gamma   90.00
#
_symmetry.space_group_name_H-M   'P 1'
#
loop_
_entity.id
_entity.type
_entity.pdbx_description
1 polymer ?
#
loop_
_entity_poly.entity_id
_entity_poly.type
_entity_poly.pdbx_seq_one_letter_code
_entity_poly.pdbx_strand_id
1 'polypeptide(L)'
;MEKTILTCAVFMLLVFAGCSEDSIDNEFLQEDVPGLQLKGYSSGTHDGFFWFLWTDDRSGSVNYSNGSGGNYSVSWNYSGNFTCGKGWSYGDYSRVIGYNVGAHSHTGGGSIAYYGWTRNPLIEYYVNERWGNSRPTGEYRGAVTSDGATYDIYTAMRYNAPSIDGTQTFRQVFSTRRSQAPTGQNQTITFANHVNAWASVGLNLGNDWSPYAILLTEAYGGSQGYANVTVWNAGSSTGGGNNGGGGTQYYRIQNRATGLYIDGMGVTNNGGDLGQYANINHQNAHWIREASGGYERFKNRATGLYIDGMGRTNNGDNAGQYANTTHVNAQWSLEAAGDGYYRLRNRGTGMYLDGYGRTTSGSAVSQYANTTHPNAQWRFVPVQ
;
A
#
# COMPACT_ATOMS: atom_id res chain seq x y z
N MET A 1 -32.69 -18.02 -17.54
CA MET A 1 -33.00 -16.96 -16.54
C MET A 1 -31.78 -16.06 -16.51
N GLU A 2 -31.71 -15.13 -17.48
CA GLU A 2 -30.58 -14.22 -17.67
C GLU A 2 -30.61 -13.15 -16.57
N LYS A 3 -29.49 -12.98 -15.87
CA LYS A 3 -29.31 -11.87 -14.94
C LYS A 3 -28.94 -10.64 -15.74
N THR A 4 -29.89 -9.73 -15.90
CA THR A 4 -29.70 -8.38 -16.42
C THR A 4 -28.67 -7.66 -15.53
N ILE A 5 -27.45 -7.50 -16.02
CA ILE A 5 -26.45 -6.61 -15.43
C ILE A 5 -26.84 -5.20 -15.87
N LEU A 6 -27.40 -4.41 -14.94
CA LEU A 6 -27.77 -3.03 -15.18
C LEU A 6 -26.49 -2.17 -15.22
N THR A 7 -26.13 -1.68 -16.40
CA THR A 7 -24.99 -0.80 -16.63
C THR A 7 -25.34 0.62 -16.15
N CYS A 8 -25.12 0.93 -14.87
CA CYS A 8 -25.23 2.30 -14.36
C CYS A 8 -23.96 3.08 -14.77
N ALA A 9 -24.12 3.98 -15.75
CA ALA A 9 -23.12 4.97 -16.10
C ALA A 9 -22.92 5.95 -14.94
N VAL A 10 -21.80 5.82 -14.23
CA VAL A 10 -21.41 6.69 -13.12
C VAL A 10 -20.92 8.01 -13.70
N PHE A 11 -21.68 9.09 -13.57
CA PHE A 11 -21.12 10.42 -13.78
C PHE A 11 -20.12 10.70 -12.65
N MET A 12 -19.09 11.50 -12.90
CA MET A 12 -18.14 11.85 -11.88
C MET A 12 -17.65 13.27 -12.14
N LEU A 13 -18.15 14.21 -11.33
CA LEU A 13 -17.69 15.61 -11.36
C LEU A 13 -16.93 15.83 -10.06
N LEU A 14 -15.64 16.11 -10.14
CA LEU A 14 -14.86 16.62 -9.02
C LEU A 14 -14.58 18.10 -9.25
N VAL A 15 -15.12 18.94 -8.36
CA VAL A 15 -14.74 20.34 -8.26
C VAL A 15 -13.97 20.48 -6.96
N PHE A 16 -12.66 20.68 -7.05
CA PHE A 16 -11.84 20.99 -5.89
C PHE A 16 -12.08 22.46 -5.52
N ALA A 17 -12.52 22.72 -4.30
CA ALA A 17 -12.58 24.07 -3.75
C ALA A 17 -11.15 24.53 -3.40
N GLY A 18 -10.51 25.25 -4.31
CA GLY A 18 -9.34 26.07 -3.98
C GLY A 18 -9.81 27.26 -3.16
N CYS A 19 -9.52 27.27 -1.86
CA CYS A 19 -9.80 28.43 -1.02
C CYS A 19 -8.72 29.51 -1.25
N SER A 20 -9.11 30.63 -1.83
CA SER A 20 -8.58 31.94 -1.44
C SER A 20 -9.76 32.74 -0.92
N GLU A 21 -9.64 33.22 0.32
CA GLU A 21 -10.61 34.08 0.97
C GLU A 21 -10.83 35.33 0.12
N ASP A 22 -12.05 35.50 -0.40
CA ASP A 22 -12.68 36.79 -0.59
C ASP A 22 -14.19 36.56 -0.53
N SER A 23 -14.84 37.30 0.36
CA SER A 23 -16.29 37.31 0.55
C SER A 23 -16.99 37.66 -0.76
N ILE A 24 -17.83 36.76 -1.27
CA ILE A 24 -18.74 37.08 -2.38
C ILE A 24 -20.14 36.56 -2.04
N ASP A 25 -21.08 37.47 -2.26
CA ASP A 25 -22.48 37.46 -1.89
C ASP A 25 -23.27 36.19 -2.26
N ASN A 26 -24.30 35.94 -1.44
CA ASN A 26 -25.32 34.90 -1.55
C ASN A 26 -26.22 35.03 -2.80
N GLU A 27 -25.65 35.10 -4.01
CA GLU A 27 -26.42 35.24 -5.25
C GLU A 27 -26.04 34.23 -6.35
N PHE A 28 -25.47 33.07 -5.96
CA PHE A 28 -25.14 31.99 -6.91
C PHE A 28 -25.72 30.60 -6.55
N LEU A 29 -26.79 30.57 -5.75
CA LEU A 29 -27.53 29.34 -5.42
C LEU A 29 -28.81 29.18 -6.25
N GLN A 30 -28.71 29.28 -7.58
CA GLN A 30 -29.70 28.69 -8.50
C GLN A 30 -29.26 28.80 -9.97
N GLU A 31 -28.39 27.90 -10.41
CA GLU A 31 -28.49 27.38 -11.77
C GLU A 31 -28.22 25.87 -11.73
N ASP A 32 -29.29 25.09 -11.92
CA ASP A 32 -29.17 23.74 -12.45
C ASP A 32 -28.36 23.84 -13.75
N VAL A 33 -27.12 23.36 -13.80
CA VAL A 33 -26.36 23.29 -15.06
C VAL A 33 -26.81 22.04 -15.80
N PRO A 34 -27.66 22.14 -16.86
CA PRO A 34 -28.09 20.99 -17.62
C PRO A 34 -27.04 20.74 -18.72
N GLY A 35 -26.42 19.55 -18.78
CA GLY A 35 -25.75 19.12 -20.02
C GLY A 35 -24.34 18.54 -19.95
N LEU A 36 -23.94 17.85 -18.88
CA LEU A 36 -22.86 16.86 -18.99
C LEU A 36 -23.51 15.51 -19.32
N GLN A 37 -23.27 14.96 -20.51
CA GLN A 37 -23.66 13.59 -20.86
C GLN A 37 -22.45 12.63 -20.81
N LEU A 38 -22.72 11.34 -20.61
CA LEU A 38 -21.70 10.30 -20.67
C LEU A 38 -21.31 10.09 -22.13
N LYS A 39 -20.03 10.18 -22.46
CA LYS A 39 -19.53 9.78 -23.79
C LYS A 39 -19.18 8.31 -23.86
N GLY A 40 -18.59 7.79 -22.80
CA GLY A 40 -18.13 6.41 -22.76
C GLY A 40 -17.86 5.93 -21.34
N TYR A 41 -18.33 4.73 -21.05
CA TYR A 41 -17.89 3.93 -19.93
C TYR A 41 -17.53 2.53 -20.44
N SER A 42 -16.30 2.11 -20.18
CA SER A 42 -15.81 0.79 -20.53
C SER A 42 -15.11 0.21 -19.32
N SER A 43 -15.36 -1.07 -19.02
CA SER A 43 -14.74 -1.76 -17.91
C SER A 43 -14.62 -3.26 -18.17
N GLY A 44 -13.84 -3.93 -17.33
CA GLY A 44 -13.72 -5.39 -17.37
C GLY A 44 -12.54 -5.88 -16.54
N THR A 45 -12.07 -7.09 -16.87
CA THR A 45 -10.87 -7.67 -16.29
C THR A 45 -9.83 -7.86 -17.39
N HIS A 46 -8.59 -7.48 -17.12
CA HIS A 46 -7.45 -7.68 -18.02
C HIS A 46 -6.26 -8.19 -17.20
N ASP A 47 -5.68 -9.32 -17.57
CA ASP A 47 -4.56 -9.98 -16.88
C ASP A 47 -4.74 -10.09 -15.36
N GLY A 48 -5.97 -10.38 -14.92
CA GLY A 48 -6.31 -10.56 -13.51
C GLY A 48 -6.63 -9.27 -12.73
N PHE A 49 -6.61 -8.10 -13.38
CA PHE A 49 -6.96 -6.82 -12.76
C PHE A 49 -8.27 -6.26 -13.32
N PHE A 50 -9.12 -5.75 -12.42
CA PHE A 50 -10.26 -4.92 -12.83
C PHE A 50 -9.74 -3.63 -13.44
N TRP A 51 -10.45 -3.10 -14.44
CA TRP A 51 -10.13 -1.81 -15.04
C TRP A 51 -11.41 -1.09 -15.46
N PHE A 52 -11.32 0.24 -15.54
CA PHE A 52 -12.31 1.02 -16.27
C PHE A 52 -11.70 2.27 -16.91
N LEU A 53 -12.44 2.82 -17.88
CA LEU A 53 -12.31 4.16 -18.42
C LEU A 53 -13.69 4.79 -18.43
N TRP A 54 -13.79 5.99 -17.87
CA TRP A 54 -14.94 6.86 -17.94
C TRP A 54 -14.53 8.19 -18.56
N THR A 55 -15.37 8.73 -19.45
CA THR A 55 -15.23 10.07 -20.05
C THR A 55 -16.58 10.78 -20.11
N ASP A 56 -16.58 12.09 -19.82
CA ASP A 56 -17.69 12.97 -20.18
C ASP A 56 -17.78 13.20 -21.71
N ASP A 57 -18.78 13.92 -22.19
CA ASP A 57 -19.08 14.20 -23.61
C ASP A 57 -18.33 15.35 -24.25
N ARG A 58 -17.35 15.94 -23.57
CA ARG A 58 -16.61 17.07 -24.14
C ARG A 58 -15.66 16.66 -25.27
N SER A 59 -15.12 17.67 -25.93
CA SER A 59 -14.27 17.49 -27.12
C SER A 59 -12.83 17.12 -26.76
N GLY A 60 -12.15 16.46 -27.69
CA GLY A 60 -10.77 15.99 -27.54
C GLY A 60 -10.66 14.47 -27.50
N SER A 61 -9.49 13.97 -27.10
CA SER A 61 -9.15 12.54 -27.06
C SER A 61 -8.65 12.08 -25.69
N VAL A 62 -9.03 10.86 -25.34
CA VAL A 62 -8.48 10.08 -24.22
C VAL A 62 -8.14 8.69 -24.77
N ASN A 63 -6.85 8.39 -24.88
CA ASN A 63 -6.33 7.15 -25.45
C ASN A 63 -5.81 6.26 -24.32
N TYR A 64 -6.70 5.41 -23.80
CA TYR A 64 -6.38 4.43 -22.76
C TYR A 64 -5.98 3.08 -23.38
N SER A 65 -4.99 2.41 -22.78
CA SER A 65 -4.60 1.05 -23.15
C SER A 65 -4.24 0.21 -21.93
N ASN A 66 -4.72 -1.02 -21.90
CA ASN A 66 -4.30 -2.02 -20.93
C ASN A 66 -2.96 -2.64 -21.38
N GLY A 67 -1.94 -2.56 -20.53
CA GLY A 67 -0.70 -3.32 -20.67
C GLY A 67 -0.74 -4.64 -19.88
N SER A 68 0.40 -5.33 -19.83
CA SER A 68 0.52 -6.62 -19.13
C SER A 68 0.28 -6.51 -17.62
N GLY A 69 -0.35 -7.53 -17.03
CA GLY A 69 -0.67 -7.54 -15.60
C GLY A 69 -1.49 -6.30 -15.19
N GLY A 70 -1.05 -5.63 -14.12
CA GLY A 70 -1.68 -4.40 -13.65
C GLY A 70 -1.19 -3.12 -14.33
N ASN A 71 -0.48 -3.20 -15.47
CA ASN A 71 -0.08 -2.02 -16.23
C ASN A 71 -1.25 -1.43 -17.04
N TYR A 72 -1.37 -0.10 -17.03
CA TYR A 72 -2.14 0.65 -18.00
C TYR A 72 -1.36 1.89 -18.44
N SER A 73 -1.74 2.43 -19.59
CA SER A 73 -1.27 3.71 -20.07
C SER A 73 -2.43 4.55 -20.56
N VAL A 74 -2.32 5.86 -20.40
CA VAL A 74 -3.28 6.81 -20.94
C VAL A 74 -2.54 8.03 -21.47
N SER A 75 -2.95 8.53 -22.63
CA SER A 75 -2.55 9.84 -23.14
C SER A 75 -3.80 10.62 -23.53
N TRP A 76 -3.80 11.92 -23.30
CA TRP A 76 -4.98 12.73 -23.54
C TRP A 76 -4.64 14.15 -23.97
N ASN A 77 -5.58 14.71 -24.73
CA ASN A 77 -5.74 16.13 -24.96
C ASN A 77 -7.25 16.36 -24.96
N TYR A 78 -7.78 16.70 -23.79
CA TYR A 78 -9.20 16.58 -23.49
C TYR A 78 -9.75 17.81 -22.79
N SER A 79 -10.80 18.40 -23.35
CA SER A 79 -11.47 19.58 -22.77
C SER A 79 -12.35 19.25 -21.56
N GLY A 80 -12.67 17.96 -21.38
CA GLY A 80 -13.51 17.47 -20.29
C GLY A 80 -12.75 16.71 -19.22
N ASN A 81 -13.50 15.84 -18.59
CA ASN A 81 -13.08 15.05 -17.45
C ASN A 81 -13.03 13.58 -17.84
N PHE A 82 -12.02 12.88 -17.33
CA PHE A 82 -11.96 11.43 -17.43
C PHE A 82 -11.34 10.82 -16.17
N THR A 83 -11.70 9.56 -15.94
CA THR A 83 -11.14 8.73 -14.88
C THR A 83 -10.88 7.35 -15.45
N CYS A 84 -9.69 6.81 -15.24
CA CYS A 84 -9.35 5.48 -15.69
C CYS A 84 -8.35 4.81 -14.74
N GLY A 85 -8.15 3.51 -14.91
CA GLY A 85 -7.05 2.81 -14.25
C GLY A 85 -7.34 1.33 -14.03
N LYS A 86 -6.42 0.68 -13.33
CA LYS A 86 -6.47 -0.74 -12.98
C LYS A 86 -6.45 -0.95 -11.47
N GLY A 87 -6.99 -2.09 -11.03
CA GLY A 87 -6.96 -2.54 -9.65
C GLY A 87 -7.88 -3.73 -9.43
N TRP A 88 -8.84 -3.57 -8.51
CA TRP A 88 -9.67 -4.64 -7.99
C TRP A 88 -11.15 -4.30 -8.13
N SER A 89 -11.96 -5.33 -8.36
CA SER A 89 -13.42 -5.21 -8.48
C SER A 89 -14.11 -4.95 -7.14
N TYR A 90 -13.37 -5.02 -6.02
CA TYR A 90 -13.82 -4.67 -4.69
C TYR A 90 -12.68 -4.02 -3.88
N GLY A 91 -13.04 -3.10 -2.99
CA GLY A 91 -12.16 -2.50 -2.00
C GLY A 91 -11.80 -3.51 -0.90
N ASP A 92 -10.68 -3.25 -0.24
CA ASP A 92 -10.24 -4.04 0.92
C ASP A 92 -9.36 -3.14 1.77
N TYR A 93 -9.84 -2.81 2.97
CA TYR A 93 -9.13 -1.93 3.89
C TYR A 93 -7.73 -2.44 4.23
N SER A 94 -7.52 -3.76 4.18
CA SER A 94 -6.26 -4.38 4.56
C SER A 94 -5.23 -4.42 3.43
N ARG A 95 -5.59 -4.01 2.22
CA ARG A 95 -4.74 -4.20 1.04
C ARG A 95 -3.48 -3.34 1.12
N VAL A 96 -2.34 -3.95 0.80
CA VAL A 96 -1.08 -3.26 0.52
C VAL A 96 -0.94 -3.16 -1.00
N ILE A 97 -1.01 -1.93 -1.51
CA ILE A 97 -0.98 -1.65 -2.94
C ILE A 97 0.46 -1.39 -3.33
N GLY A 98 1.03 -2.26 -4.16
CA GLY A 98 2.29 -1.97 -4.84
C GLY A 98 2.02 -1.22 -6.12
N TYR A 99 2.81 -0.18 -6.41
CA TYR A 99 2.66 0.55 -7.66
C TYR A 99 3.96 1.15 -8.20
N ASN A 100 3.98 1.45 -9.49
CA ASN A 100 5.04 2.21 -10.14
C ASN A 100 4.41 3.17 -11.15
N VAL A 101 4.69 4.47 -11.02
CA VAL A 101 4.38 5.45 -12.06
C VAL A 101 5.60 5.54 -12.96
N GLY A 102 5.62 4.73 -14.02
CA GLY A 102 6.77 4.65 -14.93
C GLY A 102 7.05 5.99 -15.62
N ALA A 103 5.99 6.67 -16.05
CA ALA A 103 6.08 8.01 -16.62
C ALA A 103 4.80 8.79 -16.35
N HIS A 104 4.92 10.10 -16.13
CA HIS A 104 3.78 10.97 -15.87
C HIS A 104 4.12 12.42 -16.18
N SER A 105 3.31 13.03 -17.04
CA SER A 105 3.30 14.48 -17.29
C SER A 105 1.88 14.89 -17.60
N HIS A 106 1.41 15.95 -16.97
CA HIS A 106 0.05 16.45 -17.19
C HIS A 106 -0.08 17.90 -16.77
N THR A 107 -1.03 18.55 -17.40
CA THR A 107 -1.43 19.94 -17.14
C THR A 107 -2.84 19.95 -16.54
N GLY A 108 -3.29 21.11 -16.08
CA GLY A 108 -4.63 21.24 -15.50
C GLY A 108 -4.75 20.51 -14.15
N GLY A 109 -5.96 20.10 -13.81
CA GLY A 109 -6.23 19.37 -12.58
C GLY A 109 -6.35 17.87 -12.81
N GLY A 110 -6.12 17.10 -11.75
CA GLY A 110 -6.10 15.64 -11.84
C GLY A 110 -5.12 14.99 -10.88
N SER A 111 -5.24 13.68 -10.69
CA SER A 111 -4.37 12.92 -9.80
C SER A 111 -4.08 11.50 -10.31
N ILE A 112 -2.93 10.97 -9.89
CA ILE A 112 -2.69 9.54 -9.78
C ILE A 112 -2.83 9.18 -8.30
N ALA A 113 -3.80 8.33 -7.99
CA ALA A 113 -4.17 8.01 -6.61
C ALA A 113 -4.70 6.58 -6.48
N TYR A 114 -4.55 5.97 -5.31
CA TYR A 114 -5.39 4.83 -4.97
C TYR A 114 -6.77 5.33 -4.57
N TYR A 115 -7.82 4.77 -5.17
CA TYR A 115 -9.16 5.30 -5.13
C TYR A 115 -10.21 4.22 -5.11
N GLY A 116 -11.33 4.53 -4.47
CA GLY A 116 -12.50 3.70 -4.51
C GLY A 116 -13.62 4.29 -3.66
N TRP A 117 -14.58 3.43 -3.39
CA TRP A 117 -15.77 3.79 -2.64
C TRP A 117 -16.03 2.78 -1.53
N THR A 118 -16.73 3.26 -0.50
CA THR A 118 -17.44 2.40 0.44
C THR A 118 -18.91 2.79 0.46
N ARG A 119 -19.77 1.86 0.87
CA ARG A 119 -21.16 2.16 1.23
C ARG A 119 -21.39 1.98 2.73
N ASN A 120 -22.51 2.56 3.20
CA ASN A 120 -22.94 2.55 4.60
C ASN A 120 -21.86 3.08 5.57
N PRO A 121 -21.51 4.38 5.52
CA PRO A 121 -22.00 5.41 4.59
C PRO A 121 -21.36 5.39 3.20
N LEU A 122 -21.98 6.07 2.22
CA LEU A 122 -21.37 6.32 0.91
C LEU A 122 -20.20 7.29 1.06
N ILE A 123 -18.99 6.79 0.88
CA ILE A 123 -17.75 7.59 0.99
C ILE A 123 -16.90 7.31 -0.23
N GLU A 124 -16.40 8.39 -0.81
CA GLU A 124 -15.37 8.37 -1.84
C GLU A 124 -14.00 8.63 -1.21
N TYR A 125 -13.00 7.81 -1.51
CA TYR A 125 -11.69 7.95 -0.88
C TYR A 125 -10.53 8.01 -1.89
N TYR A 126 -9.49 8.73 -1.49
CA TYR A 126 -8.28 8.93 -2.28
C TYR A 126 -7.02 8.84 -1.41
N VAL A 127 -6.00 8.16 -1.91
CA VAL A 127 -4.60 8.32 -1.48
C VAL A 127 -3.82 8.88 -2.67
N ASN A 128 -3.67 10.21 -2.72
CA ASN A 128 -3.11 10.95 -3.84
C ASN A 128 -1.58 10.93 -3.81
N GLU A 129 -0.98 10.29 -4.82
CA GLU A 129 0.47 10.10 -4.93
C GLU A 129 1.11 11.13 -5.86
N ARG A 130 0.46 11.46 -6.98
CA ARG A 130 0.90 12.48 -7.95
C ARG A 130 -0.29 13.30 -8.45
N TRP A 131 -0.07 14.49 -8.98
CA TRP A 131 -1.14 15.42 -9.37
C TRP A 131 -0.67 16.49 -10.34
N GLY A 132 -1.65 17.20 -10.92
CA GLY A 132 -1.57 18.18 -12.01
C GLY A 132 -0.70 19.39 -11.70
N ASN A 133 -1.14 20.51 -12.24
CA ASN A 133 -0.66 21.81 -11.81
C ASN A 133 -1.02 22.09 -10.33
N SER A 134 -2.08 21.45 -9.83
CA SER A 134 -2.65 21.72 -8.51
C SER A 134 -2.66 20.47 -7.64
N ARG A 135 -2.13 20.59 -6.42
CA ARG A 135 -2.16 19.54 -5.40
C ARG A 135 -3.60 19.39 -4.85
N PRO A 136 -4.18 18.17 -4.83
CA PRO A 136 -5.50 17.94 -4.25
C PRO A 136 -5.56 18.32 -2.78
N THR A 137 -6.50 19.19 -2.41
CA THR A 137 -6.71 19.69 -1.05
C THR A 137 -8.21 19.71 -0.72
N GLY A 138 -8.54 20.03 0.53
CA GLY A 138 -9.89 20.19 1.05
C GLY A 138 -9.85 20.76 2.46
N GLU A 139 -10.85 20.46 3.27
CA GLU A 139 -10.83 20.79 4.69
C GLU A 139 -9.77 19.94 5.41
N TYR A 140 -8.72 20.57 5.94
CA TYR A 140 -7.61 19.89 6.60
C TYR A 140 -8.03 19.26 7.93
N ARG A 141 -7.59 18.02 8.17
CA ARG A 141 -7.95 17.21 9.35
C ARG A 141 -6.76 16.62 10.10
N GLY A 142 -5.54 16.85 9.63
CA GLY A 142 -4.32 16.32 10.23
C GLY A 142 -3.39 15.72 9.19
N ALA A 143 -2.45 14.88 9.63
CA ALA A 143 -1.51 14.22 8.74
C ALA A 143 -1.24 12.79 9.19
N VAL A 144 -0.85 11.95 8.23
CA VAL A 144 -0.36 10.58 8.47
C VAL A 144 0.94 10.41 7.72
N THR A 145 1.91 9.73 8.33
CA THR A 145 3.10 9.28 7.61
C THR A 145 2.96 7.79 7.40
N SER A 146 3.02 7.35 6.14
CA SER A 146 2.98 5.95 5.74
C SER A 146 3.98 5.73 4.60
N ASP A 147 4.53 4.52 4.51
CA ASP A 147 5.36 4.09 3.37
C ASP A 147 6.50 5.06 2.99
N GLY A 148 7.10 5.72 4.00
CA GLY A 148 8.21 6.67 3.80
C GLY A 148 7.81 8.08 3.34
N ALA A 149 6.52 8.42 3.36
CA ALA A 149 6.03 9.76 3.02
C ALA A 149 4.98 10.28 3.99
N THR A 150 4.92 11.60 4.11
CA THR A 150 3.87 12.28 4.88
C THR A 150 2.75 12.74 3.95
N TYR A 151 1.52 12.47 4.37
CA TYR A 151 0.27 12.81 3.72
C TYR A 151 -0.51 13.74 4.62
N ASP A 152 -1.05 14.80 4.04
CA ASP A 152 -2.06 15.59 4.73
C ASP A 152 -3.43 14.97 4.50
N ILE A 153 -4.22 14.88 5.57
CA ILE A 153 -5.57 14.34 5.55
C ILE A 153 -6.53 15.49 5.29
N TYR A 154 -7.39 15.32 4.29
CA TYR A 154 -8.44 16.28 3.96
C TYR A 154 -9.81 15.60 3.92
N THR A 155 -10.86 16.40 3.99
CA THR A 155 -12.22 15.97 3.66
C THR A 155 -12.94 17.06 2.87
N ALA A 156 -13.97 16.67 2.12
CA ALA A 156 -14.89 17.58 1.44
C ALA A 156 -16.27 16.93 1.34
N MET A 157 -17.33 17.75 1.33
CA MET A 157 -18.67 17.29 1.00
C MET A 157 -18.96 17.55 -0.48
N ARG A 158 -19.58 16.57 -1.14
CA ARG A 158 -20.15 16.70 -2.47
C ARG A 158 -21.67 16.71 -2.33
N TYR A 159 -22.33 17.76 -2.80
CA TYR A 159 -23.77 17.92 -2.72
C TYR A 159 -24.41 17.67 -4.09
N ASN A 160 -25.46 16.85 -4.12
CA ASN A 160 -26.18 16.48 -5.36
C ASN A 160 -25.23 16.10 -6.50
N ALA A 161 -24.18 15.37 -6.16
CA ALA A 161 -23.10 15.04 -7.06
C ALA A 161 -23.26 13.60 -7.57
N PRO A 162 -22.77 13.31 -8.77
CA PRO A 162 -22.70 11.95 -9.26
C PRO A 162 -21.86 11.00 -8.40
N SER A 163 -22.29 9.74 -8.28
CA SER A 163 -21.64 8.68 -7.52
C SER A 163 -21.91 7.28 -8.09
N ILE A 164 -21.33 6.25 -7.48
CA ILE A 164 -21.61 4.84 -7.80
C ILE A 164 -23.06 4.41 -7.52
N ASP A 165 -23.83 5.22 -6.77
CA ASP A 165 -25.24 4.98 -6.45
C ASP A 165 -26.15 6.10 -7.03
N GLY A 166 -25.73 6.69 -8.16
CA GLY A 166 -26.43 7.80 -8.81
C GLY A 166 -26.13 9.15 -8.18
N THR A 167 -27.01 10.13 -8.38
CA THR A 167 -26.87 11.47 -7.78
C THR A 167 -27.10 11.39 -6.28
N GLN A 168 -26.09 11.76 -5.50
CA GLN A 168 -26.09 11.64 -4.04
C GLN A 168 -25.41 12.85 -3.38
N THR A 169 -25.63 13.00 -2.08
CA THR A 169 -24.79 13.85 -1.23
C THR A 169 -23.89 12.94 -0.40
N PHE A 170 -22.57 13.08 -0.54
CA PHE A 170 -21.59 12.18 0.08
C PHE A 170 -20.30 12.91 0.46
N ARG A 171 -19.54 12.26 1.35
CA ARG A 171 -18.24 12.77 1.81
C ARG A 171 -17.11 12.17 0.98
N GLN A 172 -16.12 13.00 0.72
CA GLN A 172 -14.81 12.59 0.22
C GLN A 172 -13.78 12.61 1.35
N VAL A 173 -12.88 11.65 1.34
CA VAL A 173 -11.76 11.56 2.29
C VAL A 173 -10.46 11.39 1.50
N PHE A 174 -9.46 12.19 1.83
CA PHE A 174 -8.19 12.23 1.11
C PHE A 174 -7.03 12.01 2.07
N SER A 175 -6.03 11.27 1.61
CA SER A 175 -4.64 11.42 2.03
C SER A 175 -3.87 11.96 0.84
N THR A 176 -3.37 13.19 0.89
CA THR A 176 -2.56 13.76 -0.20
C THR A 176 -1.11 13.87 0.23
N ARG A 177 -0.21 13.21 -0.50
CA ARG A 177 1.24 13.25 -0.22
C ARG A 177 1.73 14.70 -0.24
N ARG A 178 2.65 15.09 0.64
CA ARG A 178 3.21 16.47 0.66
C ARG A 178 4.10 16.76 -0.55
N SER A 179 4.76 15.73 -1.07
CA SER A 179 5.56 15.78 -2.30
C SER A 179 5.12 14.65 -3.24
N GLN A 180 5.08 14.92 -4.54
CA GLN A 180 4.70 13.90 -5.53
C GLN A 180 5.62 12.69 -5.43
N ALA A 181 5.05 11.49 -5.45
CA ALA A 181 5.80 10.23 -5.46
C ALA A 181 6.73 10.16 -6.68
N PRO A 182 7.97 9.66 -6.59
CA PRO A 182 8.89 9.64 -7.72
C PRO A 182 8.39 8.77 -8.87
N THR A 183 8.71 9.14 -10.12
CA THR A 183 8.46 8.28 -11.29
C THR A 183 9.56 7.22 -11.44
N GLY A 184 9.24 6.09 -12.09
CA GLY A 184 10.17 5.01 -12.41
C GLY A 184 10.59 4.15 -11.21
N GLN A 185 10.07 4.42 -10.01
CA GLN A 185 10.40 3.70 -8.78
C GLN A 185 9.18 2.95 -8.26
N ASN A 186 9.41 1.73 -7.77
CA ASN A 186 8.37 0.98 -7.06
C ASN A 186 8.06 1.67 -5.73
N GLN A 187 6.79 1.84 -5.45
CA GLN A 187 6.24 2.44 -4.25
C GLN A 187 5.18 1.51 -3.66
N THR A 188 4.73 1.84 -2.45
CA THR A 188 3.71 1.06 -1.75
C THR A 188 2.74 2.01 -1.05
N ILE A 189 1.47 1.64 -1.01
CA ILE A 189 0.44 2.26 -0.19
C ILE A 189 -0.09 1.18 0.76
N THR A 190 0.26 1.30 2.03
CA THR A 190 -0.33 0.47 3.09
C THR A 190 -1.68 1.08 3.46
N PHE A 191 -2.75 0.69 2.75
CA PHE A 191 -4.03 1.40 2.80
C PHE A 191 -4.64 1.48 4.20
N ALA A 192 -4.48 0.43 5.00
CA ALA A 192 -4.95 0.40 6.39
C ALA A 192 -4.37 1.53 7.26
N ASN A 193 -3.14 2.01 6.99
CA ASN A 193 -2.59 3.16 7.72
C ASN A 193 -3.39 4.43 7.45
N HIS A 194 -3.79 4.65 6.20
CA HIS A 194 -4.63 5.79 5.81
C HIS A 194 -6.04 5.65 6.40
N VAL A 195 -6.66 4.47 6.27
CA VAL A 195 -7.99 4.20 6.84
C VAL A 195 -8.02 4.44 8.36
N ASN A 196 -7.01 3.94 9.07
CA ASN A 196 -6.90 4.13 10.53
C ASN A 196 -6.66 5.59 10.92
N ALA A 197 -5.84 6.31 10.15
CA ALA A 197 -5.61 7.74 10.39
C ALA A 197 -6.82 8.60 10.05
N TRP A 198 -7.62 8.23 9.07
CA TRP A 198 -8.90 8.87 8.78
C TRP A 198 -9.89 8.65 9.92
N ALA A 199 -10.00 7.42 10.41
CA ALA A 199 -10.86 7.09 11.54
C ALA A 199 -10.47 7.86 12.82
N SER A 200 -9.17 8.02 13.09
CA SER A 200 -8.69 8.75 14.29
C SER A 200 -9.04 10.24 14.30
N VAL A 201 -9.34 10.83 13.13
CA VAL A 201 -9.79 12.21 12.97
C VAL A 201 -11.29 12.31 12.62
N GLY A 202 -12.06 11.25 12.91
CA GLY A 202 -13.53 11.22 12.75
C GLY A 202 -14.02 11.01 11.32
N LEU A 203 -13.14 10.60 10.40
CA LEU A 203 -13.46 10.29 9.01
C LEU A 203 -13.56 8.77 8.78
N ASN A 204 -14.49 8.12 9.48
CA ASN A 204 -14.72 6.69 9.29
C ASN A 204 -15.25 6.42 7.87
N LEU A 205 -14.71 5.38 7.24
CA LEU A 205 -15.25 4.85 6.00
C LEU A 205 -16.48 3.96 6.26
N GLY A 206 -17.17 3.59 5.19
CA GLY A 206 -18.24 2.61 5.22
C GLY A 206 -17.77 1.19 5.51
N ASN A 207 -18.74 0.31 5.77
CA ASN A 207 -18.50 -1.10 6.06
C ASN A 207 -18.72 -2.02 4.86
N ASP A 208 -19.34 -1.52 3.78
CA ASP A 208 -19.49 -2.24 2.53
C ASP A 208 -18.39 -1.83 1.55
N TRP A 209 -17.49 -2.78 1.30
CA TRP A 209 -16.33 -2.67 0.42
C TRP A 209 -16.55 -3.35 -0.94
N SER A 210 -17.79 -3.75 -1.25
CA SER A 210 -18.13 -4.32 -2.56
C SER A 210 -17.85 -3.42 -3.77
N PRO A 211 -17.84 -2.07 -3.67
CA PRO A 211 -17.41 -1.23 -4.80
C PRO A 211 -15.93 -1.42 -5.15
N TYR A 212 -15.60 -1.17 -6.41
CA TYR A 212 -14.24 -1.29 -6.92
C TYR A 212 -13.24 -0.38 -6.19
N ALA A 213 -11.96 -0.75 -6.29
CA ALA A 213 -10.84 0.11 -5.90
C ALA A 213 -9.70 -0.01 -6.90
N ILE A 214 -9.23 1.11 -7.45
CA ILE A 214 -8.21 1.15 -8.51
C ILE A 214 -7.09 2.12 -8.16
N LEU A 215 -5.92 1.89 -8.76
CA LEU A 215 -4.92 2.94 -8.93
C LEU A 215 -5.32 3.73 -10.18
N LEU A 216 -5.80 4.95 -9.95
CA LEU A 216 -6.48 5.76 -10.95
C LEU A 216 -5.52 6.74 -11.64
N THR A 217 -5.88 7.18 -12.83
CA THR A 217 -5.48 8.45 -13.42
C THR A 217 -6.75 9.24 -13.75
N GLU A 218 -6.83 10.44 -13.20
CA GLU A 218 -7.92 11.38 -13.42
C GLU A 218 -7.36 12.68 -13.95
N ALA A 219 -8.08 13.31 -14.88
CA ALA A 219 -7.80 14.66 -15.30
C ALA A 219 -9.08 15.43 -15.60
N TYR A 220 -9.05 16.74 -15.36
CA TYR A 220 -10.18 17.66 -15.57
C TYR A 220 -9.70 19.07 -15.91
N GLY A 221 -10.65 19.93 -16.29
CA GLY A 221 -10.42 21.36 -16.50
C GLY A 221 -9.72 21.71 -17.81
N GLY A 222 -9.88 20.88 -18.84
CA GLY A 222 -9.23 21.09 -20.12
C GLY A 222 -7.73 20.85 -20.05
N SER A 223 -7.34 19.58 -20.02
CA SER A 223 -5.97 19.16 -19.77
C SER A 223 -5.39 18.35 -20.92
N GLN A 224 -4.07 18.29 -20.95
CA GLN A 224 -3.29 17.39 -21.78
C GLN A 224 -2.22 16.70 -20.94
N GLY A 225 -1.90 15.46 -21.29
CA GLY A 225 -0.91 14.69 -20.55
C GLY A 225 -0.81 13.24 -20.97
N TYR A 226 -0.01 12.51 -20.20
CA TYR A 226 0.11 11.06 -20.26
C TYR A 226 0.49 10.49 -18.91
N ALA A 227 0.14 9.22 -18.70
CA ALA A 227 0.59 8.40 -17.60
C ALA A 227 0.85 6.95 -18.07
N ASN A 228 1.91 6.33 -17.56
CA ASN A 228 2.14 4.89 -17.62
C ASN A 228 2.29 4.37 -16.20
N VAL A 229 1.38 3.51 -15.78
CA VAL A 229 1.22 3.13 -14.38
C VAL A 229 1.04 1.63 -14.28
N THR A 230 1.76 1.01 -13.35
CA THR A 230 1.61 -0.41 -13.03
C THR A 230 1.18 -0.54 -11.58
N VAL A 231 0.14 -1.33 -11.33
CA VAL A 231 -0.33 -1.71 -9.99
C VAL A 231 -0.18 -3.21 -9.75
N TRP A 232 0.05 -3.63 -8.51
CA TRP A 232 0.02 -5.03 -8.10
C TRP A 232 -0.41 -5.18 -6.64
N ASN A 233 -0.80 -6.40 -6.27
CA ASN A 233 -1.04 -6.75 -4.87
C ASN A 233 0.31 -6.99 -4.17
N ALA A 234 0.67 -6.13 -3.22
CA ALA A 234 1.90 -6.23 -2.43
C ALA A 234 1.69 -6.90 -1.06
N GLY A 235 0.49 -7.42 -0.79
CA GLY A 235 0.13 -8.15 0.42
C GLY A 235 -1.06 -7.53 1.16
N SER A 236 -1.17 -7.87 2.45
CA SER A 236 -2.21 -7.37 3.34
C SER A 236 -1.60 -6.91 4.68
N SER A 237 -2.20 -5.90 5.30
CA SER A 237 -1.83 -5.29 6.57
C SER A 237 -3.08 -4.73 7.25
N THR A 238 -3.25 -4.93 8.54
CA THR A 238 -4.35 -4.32 9.32
C THR A 238 -4.03 -2.89 9.78
N GLY A 239 -2.91 -2.33 9.31
CA GLY A 239 -2.36 -1.09 9.84
C GLY A 239 -1.71 -1.30 11.21
N GLY A 240 -1.02 -0.28 11.70
CA GLY A 240 -0.11 -0.38 12.85
C GLY A 240 1.37 -0.45 12.46
N GLY A 241 1.67 -0.26 11.18
CA GLY A 241 3.03 -0.07 10.66
C GLY A 241 3.17 1.31 10.02
N ASN A 242 3.36 2.34 10.86
CA ASN A 242 3.68 3.74 10.59
C ASN A 242 2.65 4.74 11.17
N ASN A 243 2.80 5.04 12.46
CA ASN A 243 2.83 6.44 12.87
C ASN A 243 4.25 6.94 12.54
N GLY A 244 4.48 7.52 11.37
CA GLY A 244 5.76 8.16 11.10
C GLY A 244 5.85 9.52 11.77
N GLY A 245 6.03 9.51 13.09
CA GLY A 245 7.18 10.16 13.71
C GLY A 245 8.18 9.05 14.01
N GLY A 246 9.42 9.19 13.53
CA GLY A 246 10.44 8.14 13.48
C GLY A 246 10.53 7.21 14.70
N GLY A 247 9.88 6.05 14.58
CA GLY A 247 10.12 4.87 15.37
C GLY A 247 10.29 3.71 14.41
N THR A 248 11.50 3.21 14.25
CA THR A 248 11.77 1.95 13.58
C THR A 248 10.83 0.87 14.17
N GLN A 249 9.95 0.27 13.37
CA GLN A 249 9.12 -0.86 13.83
C GLN A 249 10.03 -2.06 14.06
N TYR A 250 10.08 -2.52 15.31
CA TYR A 250 10.80 -3.72 15.69
C TYR A 250 9.86 -4.91 15.80
N TYR A 251 10.37 -6.09 15.50
CA TYR A 251 9.68 -7.37 15.65
C TYR A 251 10.48 -8.29 16.57
N ARG A 252 9.77 -9.13 17.29
CA ARG A 252 10.32 -10.34 17.89
C ARG A 252 9.97 -11.51 16.97
N ILE A 253 10.88 -12.43 16.74
CA ILE A 253 10.69 -13.53 15.78
C ILE A 253 10.48 -14.83 16.57
N GLN A 254 9.24 -15.26 16.72
CA GLN A 254 8.82 -16.33 17.62
C GLN A 254 8.78 -17.69 16.91
N ASN A 255 9.41 -18.70 17.49
CA ASN A 255 9.36 -20.07 17.01
C ASN A 255 7.98 -20.71 17.27
N ARG A 256 7.42 -21.43 16.29
CA ARG A 256 6.12 -22.10 16.44
C ARG A 256 6.17 -23.25 17.46
N ALA A 257 7.25 -24.03 17.47
CA ALA A 257 7.34 -25.23 18.30
C ALA A 257 7.54 -24.89 19.79
N THR A 258 8.44 -23.95 20.06
CA THR A 258 8.94 -23.71 21.42
C THR A 258 8.43 -22.42 22.05
N GLY A 259 7.92 -21.49 21.24
CA GLY A 259 7.55 -20.15 21.69
C GLY A 259 8.75 -19.24 22.01
N LEU A 260 9.99 -19.73 21.90
CA LEU A 260 11.21 -18.93 22.07
C LEU A 260 11.37 -17.96 20.91
N TYR A 261 12.09 -16.88 21.15
CA TYR A 261 12.33 -15.81 20.19
C TYR A 261 13.79 -15.76 19.78
N ILE A 262 14.05 -15.46 18.51
CA ILE A 262 15.40 -15.21 18.01
C ILE A 262 16.02 -14.03 18.75
N ASP A 263 17.24 -14.22 19.25
CA ASP A 263 17.99 -13.25 20.02
C ASP A 263 19.44 -13.12 19.52
N GLY A 264 19.92 -11.88 19.45
CA GLY A 264 21.28 -11.55 19.04
C GLY A 264 22.34 -11.83 20.10
N MET A 265 21.98 -12.33 21.28
CA MET A 265 22.87 -12.69 22.39
C MET A 265 23.72 -11.53 22.95
N GLY A 266 23.46 -10.29 22.52
CA GLY A 266 24.34 -9.14 22.78
C GLY A 266 25.68 -9.20 22.04
N VAL A 267 25.81 -10.10 21.07
CA VAL A 267 27.02 -10.28 20.25
C VAL A 267 27.20 -9.07 19.34
N THR A 268 28.38 -8.44 19.40
CA THR A 268 28.72 -7.24 18.62
C THR A 268 29.74 -7.50 17.51
N ASN A 269 30.36 -8.67 17.49
CA ASN A 269 31.34 -9.08 16.48
C ASN A 269 30.70 -9.92 15.36
N ASN A 270 31.24 -9.75 14.15
CA ASN A 270 30.86 -10.51 12.97
C ASN A 270 31.13 -12.02 13.16
N GLY A 271 30.21 -12.86 12.68
CA GLY A 271 30.34 -14.31 12.69
C GLY A 271 30.02 -14.98 14.03
N GLY A 272 29.57 -14.22 15.03
CA GLY A 272 29.03 -14.81 16.25
C GLY A 272 27.68 -15.49 15.99
N ASP A 273 27.42 -16.56 16.73
CA ASP A 273 26.21 -17.35 16.56
C ASP A 273 24.95 -16.60 17.04
N LEU A 274 23.83 -16.91 16.40
CA LEU A 274 22.50 -16.41 16.75
C LEU A 274 21.91 -17.32 17.84
N GLY A 275 21.21 -16.75 18.82
CA GLY A 275 20.58 -17.49 19.91
C GLY A 275 19.06 -17.42 19.89
N GLN A 276 18.44 -18.11 20.85
CA GLN A 276 17.00 -18.00 21.11
C GLN A 276 16.69 -17.98 22.62
N TYR A 277 15.73 -17.16 23.02
CA TYR A 277 15.35 -16.91 24.42
C TYR A 277 13.84 -16.81 24.62
N ALA A 278 13.39 -17.14 25.84
CA ALA A 278 12.01 -16.88 26.26
C ALA A 278 11.80 -15.42 26.69
N ASN A 279 12.84 -14.79 27.25
CA ASN A 279 12.81 -13.38 27.62
C ASN A 279 12.92 -12.50 26.37
N ILE A 280 12.11 -11.46 26.33
CA ILE A 280 11.93 -10.58 25.17
C ILE A 280 11.93 -9.10 25.53
N ASN A 281 12.20 -8.74 26.79
CA ASN A 281 12.19 -7.35 27.26
C ASN A 281 13.56 -6.66 27.06
N HIS A 282 14.32 -7.06 26.03
CA HIS A 282 15.62 -6.50 25.71
C HIS A 282 15.82 -6.31 24.22
N GLN A 283 16.62 -5.30 23.87
CA GLN A 283 16.84 -4.88 22.49
C GLN A 283 17.53 -5.95 21.63
N ASN A 284 18.24 -6.91 22.23
CA ASN A 284 18.86 -8.02 21.50
C ASN A 284 17.82 -8.98 20.87
N ALA A 285 16.57 -8.97 21.33
CA ALA A 285 15.46 -9.78 20.78
C ALA A 285 14.62 -9.02 19.75
N HIS A 286 15.01 -7.79 19.41
CA HIS A 286 14.24 -6.87 18.57
C HIS A 286 14.91 -6.73 17.20
N TRP A 287 14.14 -6.95 16.15
CA TRP A 287 14.63 -7.03 14.78
C TRP A 287 13.88 -6.07 13.87
N ILE A 288 14.60 -5.34 13.04
CA ILE A 288 14.06 -4.54 11.94
C ILE A 288 13.99 -5.45 10.73
N ARG A 289 12.88 -5.40 10.00
CA ARG A 289 12.69 -6.11 8.74
C ARG A 289 12.91 -5.13 7.60
N GLU A 290 13.96 -5.36 6.81
CA GLU A 290 14.36 -4.49 5.70
C GLU A 290 14.20 -5.21 4.37
N ALA A 291 13.56 -4.56 3.39
CA ALA A 291 13.47 -5.07 2.04
C ALA A 291 14.84 -5.05 1.33
N SER A 292 15.12 -6.09 0.55
CA SER A 292 16.37 -6.26 -0.19
C SER A 292 16.13 -6.99 -1.52
N GLY A 293 15.67 -6.28 -2.54
CA GLY A 293 15.58 -6.80 -3.91
C GLY A 293 14.73 -8.07 -4.07
N GLY A 294 13.54 -8.09 -3.47
CA GLY A 294 12.63 -9.25 -3.45
C GLY A 294 12.86 -10.24 -2.30
N TYR A 295 13.89 -10.00 -1.48
CA TYR A 295 14.20 -10.72 -0.25
C TYR A 295 14.13 -9.78 0.95
N GLU A 296 14.39 -10.31 2.13
CA GLU A 296 14.39 -9.56 3.37
C GLU A 296 15.66 -9.76 4.18
N ARG A 297 16.00 -8.76 4.96
CA ARG A 297 17.09 -8.83 5.93
C ARG A 297 16.57 -8.42 7.30
N PHE A 298 17.12 -9.02 8.35
CA PHE A 298 16.68 -8.80 9.72
C PHE A 298 17.79 -8.19 10.55
N LYS A 299 17.69 -6.89 10.86
CA LYS A 299 18.72 -6.13 11.58
C LYS A 299 18.42 -6.07 13.07
N ASN A 300 19.35 -6.47 13.91
CA ASN A 300 19.21 -6.39 15.35
C ASN A 300 19.15 -4.92 15.83
N ARG A 301 18.24 -4.62 16.75
CA ARG A 301 18.06 -3.28 17.32
C ARG A 301 19.27 -2.82 18.12
N ALA A 302 19.87 -3.70 18.91
CA ALA A 302 20.94 -3.34 19.84
C ALA A 302 22.29 -3.25 19.13
N THR A 303 22.58 -4.21 18.25
CA THR A 303 23.93 -4.40 17.70
C THR A 303 24.05 -3.93 16.24
N GLY A 304 22.93 -3.78 15.54
CA GLY A 304 22.91 -3.45 14.11
C GLY A 304 23.40 -4.57 13.19
N LEU A 305 23.70 -5.76 13.72
CA LEU A 305 24.07 -6.95 12.96
C LEU A 305 22.82 -7.58 12.32
N TYR A 306 22.99 -8.20 11.16
CA TYR A 306 21.93 -8.90 10.44
C TYR A 306 21.97 -10.40 10.72
N ILE A 307 20.81 -11.05 10.78
CA ILE A 307 20.72 -12.52 10.73
C ILE A 307 21.35 -13.02 9.43
N ASP A 308 22.36 -13.87 9.54
CA ASP A 308 23.19 -14.33 8.43
C ASP A 308 23.42 -15.85 8.49
N GLY A 309 23.22 -16.53 7.36
CA GLY A 309 23.45 -17.98 7.25
C GLY A 309 24.93 -18.38 7.15
N MET A 310 25.83 -17.42 7.03
CA MET A 310 27.29 -17.51 6.92
C MET A 310 27.80 -18.40 5.77
N GLY A 311 26.95 -18.72 4.79
CA GLY A 311 27.28 -19.65 3.71
C GLY A 311 27.41 -21.10 4.16
N ARG A 312 27.00 -21.41 5.40
CA ARG A 312 27.01 -22.76 5.97
C ARG A 312 25.90 -23.60 5.33
N THR A 313 26.19 -24.87 5.02
CA THR A 313 25.30 -25.75 4.23
C THR A 313 24.97 -27.07 4.91
N ASN A 314 25.56 -27.39 6.07
CA ASN A 314 25.25 -28.63 6.77
C ASN A 314 24.02 -28.46 7.68
N ASN A 315 23.21 -29.50 7.73
CA ASN A 315 22.08 -29.57 8.63
C ASN A 315 22.53 -29.45 10.09
N GLY A 316 21.95 -28.49 10.81
CA GLY A 316 22.29 -28.21 12.21
C GLY A 316 23.38 -27.16 12.40
N ASP A 317 24.00 -26.67 11.31
CA ASP A 317 24.94 -25.56 11.38
C ASP A 317 24.27 -24.34 12.03
N ASN A 318 24.95 -23.70 12.98
CA ASN A 318 24.42 -22.50 13.61
C ASN A 318 24.29 -21.36 12.59
N ALA A 319 23.16 -20.67 12.61
CA ALA A 319 23.04 -19.36 12.00
C ALA A 319 23.82 -18.35 12.84
N GLY A 320 24.22 -17.25 12.23
CA GLY A 320 25.05 -16.24 12.87
C GLY A 320 24.59 -14.85 12.51
N GLN A 321 25.48 -13.88 12.75
CA GLN A 321 25.15 -12.48 12.56
C GLN A 321 26.34 -11.70 12.03
N TYR A 322 26.05 -10.71 11.17
CA TYR A 322 27.08 -9.95 10.47
C TYR A 322 26.68 -8.49 10.23
N ALA A 323 27.63 -7.56 10.34
CA ALA A 323 27.39 -6.14 10.19
C ALA A 323 27.23 -5.75 8.72
N ASN A 324 26.28 -4.85 8.46
CA ASN A 324 26.16 -4.05 7.23
C ASN A 324 26.32 -4.83 5.91
N THR A 325 25.81 -6.06 5.86
CA THR A 325 25.98 -6.97 4.74
C THR A 325 24.79 -6.91 3.79
N THR A 326 25.07 -6.75 2.50
CA THR A 326 24.12 -6.99 1.40
C THR A 326 24.35 -8.37 0.77
N HIS A 327 25.22 -9.20 1.35
CA HIS A 327 25.49 -10.54 0.85
C HIS A 327 24.22 -11.40 0.87
N VAL A 328 24.16 -12.34 -0.06
CA VAL A 328 23.02 -13.25 -0.20
C VAL A 328 22.79 -14.11 1.05
N ASN A 329 23.81 -14.29 1.89
CA ASN A 329 23.69 -15.04 3.14
C ASN A 329 22.92 -14.28 4.24
N ALA A 330 22.75 -12.96 4.13
CA ALA A 330 21.90 -12.17 5.02
C ALA A 330 20.50 -11.93 4.47
N GLN A 331 20.20 -12.48 3.29
CA GLN A 331 18.93 -12.29 2.59
C GLN A 331 18.08 -13.55 2.69
N TRP A 332 16.82 -13.37 3.04
CA TRP A 332 15.89 -14.45 3.34
C TRP A 332 14.61 -14.26 2.53
N SER A 333 14.13 -15.33 1.89
CA SER A 333 12.77 -15.36 1.38
C SER A 333 11.83 -15.88 2.46
N LEU A 334 10.66 -15.26 2.56
CA LEU A 334 9.62 -15.70 3.47
C LEU A 334 8.62 -16.57 2.74
N GLU A 335 8.55 -17.83 3.15
CA GLU A 335 7.59 -18.79 2.62
C GLU A 335 6.50 -19.03 3.66
N ALA A 336 5.24 -18.79 3.29
CA ALA A 336 4.11 -18.98 4.21
C ALA A 336 4.00 -20.44 4.67
N ALA A 337 3.77 -20.64 5.97
CA ALA A 337 3.59 -21.95 6.61
C ALA A 337 2.20 -22.10 7.26
N GLY A 338 1.27 -21.19 6.94
CA GLY A 338 -0.07 -21.13 7.55
C GLY A 338 -0.10 -20.40 8.89
N ASP A 339 -1.29 -19.97 9.32
CA ASP A 339 -1.57 -19.37 10.64
C ASP A 339 -0.67 -18.19 11.04
N GLY A 340 -0.20 -17.41 10.05
CA GLY A 340 0.71 -16.28 10.27
C GLY A 340 2.17 -16.67 10.55
N TYR A 341 2.55 -17.92 10.31
CA TYR A 341 3.93 -18.39 10.39
C TYR A 341 4.60 -18.43 9.01
N TYR A 342 5.92 -18.28 9.02
CA TYR A 342 6.77 -18.29 7.85
C TYR A 342 7.98 -19.17 8.07
N ARG A 343 8.47 -19.78 7.00
CA ARG A 343 9.83 -20.33 6.95
C ARG A 343 10.75 -19.32 6.29
N LEU A 344 11.90 -19.09 6.90
CA LEU A 344 12.89 -18.12 6.42
C LEU A 344 13.95 -18.90 5.65
N ARG A 345 13.93 -18.84 4.32
CA ARG A 345 14.88 -19.54 3.46
C ARG A 345 16.01 -18.62 3.04
N ASN A 346 17.24 -19.02 3.32
CA ASN A 346 18.43 -18.28 2.96
C ASN A 346 18.58 -18.21 1.44
N ARG A 347 18.84 -17.01 0.88
CA ARG A 347 19.02 -16.83 -0.57
C ARG A 347 20.29 -17.50 -1.07
N GLY A 348 21.37 -17.45 -0.29
CA GLY A 348 22.67 -18.00 -0.68
C GLY A 348 22.70 -19.53 -0.67
N THR A 349 22.19 -20.14 0.40
CA THR A 349 22.33 -21.59 0.63
C THR A 349 21.04 -22.38 0.40
N GLY A 350 19.88 -21.72 0.37
CA GLY A 350 18.59 -22.37 0.28
C GLY A 350 18.15 -23.08 1.57
N MET A 351 18.93 -23.01 2.65
CA MET A 351 18.60 -23.58 3.95
C MET A 351 17.59 -22.72 4.71
N TYR A 352 16.85 -23.33 5.64
CA TYR A 352 15.87 -22.64 6.46
C TYR A 352 16.39 -22.38 7.87
N LEU A 353 16.09 -21.19 8.40
CA LEU A 353 16.36 -20.86 9.79
C LEU A 353 15.51 -21.75 10.73
N ASP A 354 16.14 -22.37 11.71
CA ASP A 354 15.54 -23.46 12.49
C ASP A 354 15.98 -23.41 13.96
N GLY A 355 15.03 -23.47 14.90
CA GLY A 355 15.31 -23.52 16.34
C GLY A 355 15.89 -24.85 16.84
N TYR A 356 16.02 -25.83 15.95
CA TYR A 356 16.54 -27.19 16.13
C TYR A 356 15.82 -27.99 17.22
N GLY A 357 14.55 -27.66 17.49
CA GLY A 357 13.75 -28.23 18.57
C GLY A 357 14.27 -27.92 19.97
N ARG A 358 15.22 -26.99 20.12
CA ARG A 358 15.83 -26.65 21.40
C ARG A 358 14.90 -25.78 22.23
N THR A 359 14.66 -26.17 23.48
CA THR A 359 13.69 -25.52 24.38
C THR A 359 14.36 -24.66 25.47
N THR A 360 15.68 -24.72 25.60
CA THR A 360 16.43 -23.96 26.61
C THR A 360 16.82 -22.58 26.08
N SER A 361 16.54 -21.53 26.86
CA SER A 361 17.02 -20.18 26.56
C SER A 361 18.56 -20.14 26.49
N GLY A 362 19.12 -19.46 25.49
CA GLY A 362 20.56 -19.45 25.21
C GLY A 362 21.02 -20.50 24.23
N SER A 363 20.14 -21.40 23.81
CA SER A 363 20.42 -22.32 22.71
C SER A 363 20.69 -21.56 21.41
N ALA A 364 21.61 -22.05 20.58
CA ALA A 364 21.81 -21.48 19.26
C ALA A 364 20.59 -21.74 18.34
N VAL A 365 20.36 -20.81 17.43
CA VAL A 365 19.48 -20.99 16.26
C VAL A 365 20.34 -21.59 15.14
N SER A 366 19.83 -22.63 14.52
CA SER A 366 20.52 -23.40 13.49
C SER A 366 19.88 -23.18 12.13
N GLN A 367 20.40 -23.89 11.13
CA GLN A 367 19.84 -23.95 9.79
C GLN A 367 19.65 -25.40 9.37
N TYR A 368 18.60 -25.67 8.59
CA TYR A 368 18.30 -27.02 8.13
C TYR A 368 17.73 -27.00 6.70
N ALA A 369 18.12 -27.97 5.88
CA ALA A 369 17.65 -28.09 4.52
C ALA A 369 16.23 -28.69 4.47
N ASN A 370 15.37 -28.12 3.61
CA ASN A 370 14.08 -28.69 3.22
C ASN A 370 13.15 -29.13 4.38
N THR A 371 13.11 -28.35 5.47
CA THR A 371 12.29 -28.64 6.64
C THR A 371 10.92 -27.93 6.59
N THR A 372 9.87 -28.64 6.95
CA THR A 372 8.53 -28.09 7.21
C THR A 372 8.16 -28.17 8.69
N HIS A 373 9.07 -28.65 9.54
CA HIS A 373 8.79 -28.89 10.95
C HIS A 373 8.48 -27.57 11.69
N PRO A 374 7.67 -27.61 12.76
CA PRO A 374 7.30 -26.40 13.50
C PRO A 374 8.51 -25.61 14.06
N ASN A 375 9.64 -26.25 14.31
CA ASN A 375 10.88 -25.59 14.72
C ASN A 375 11.55 -24.74 13.62
N ALA A 376 11.15 -24.89 12.35
CA ALA A 376 11.58 -24.03 11.24
C ALA A 376 10.55 -22.94 10.87
N GLN A 377 9.49 -22.81 11.68
CA GLN A 377 8.39 -21.89 11.42
C GLN A 377 8.40 -20.76 12.45
N TRP A 378 8.31 -19.54 11.95
CA TRP A 378 8.51 -18.32 12.73
C TRP A 378 7.37 -17.33 12.51
N ARG A 379 6.92 -16.67 13.59
CA ARG A 379 5.95 -15.59 13.54
C ARG A 379 6.61 -14.28 13.94
N PHE A 380 6.35 -13.22 13.18
CA PHE A 380 6.77 -11.87 13.53
C PHE A 380 5.76 -11.25 14.50
N VAL A 381 6.21 -10.97 15.73
CA VAL A 381 5.41 -10.35 16.79
C VAL A 381 5.88 -8.90 16.95
N PRO A 382 5.04 -7.90 16.62
CA PRO A 382 5.41 -6.49 16.80
C PRO A 382 5.86 -6.19 18.23
N VAL A 383 6.89 -5.35 18.36
CA VAL A 383 7.28 -4.70 19.62
C VAL A 383 6.46 -3.41 19.72
N GLN A 384 5.74 -3.27 20.82
CA GLN A 384 4.95 -2.06 21.14
C GLN A 384 5.84 -0.96 21.71
#